data_AF-A0A1G2Y0J6-F1
#
_entry.id   AF-A0A1G2Y0J6-F1
#
_cell.length_a   1.000
_cell.length_b   1.000
_cell.length_c   1.000
_cell.angle_alpha   90.00
_cell.angle_beta   90.00
_cell.angle_gamma   90.00
#
_symmetry.space_group_name_H-M   'P 1'
#
loop_
_entity.id
_entity.type
_entity.pdbx_description
1 polymer ?
#
loop_
_entity_poly.entity_id
_entity_poly.type
_entity_poly.pdbx_seq_one_letter_code
_entity_poly.pdbx_strand_id
1 'polypeptide(L)'
;MSSNSEVKSIGIIKDLAELPLGAIISEDALAKIFDRHQVSVKRAVERKELPPSVRLFGEPVWTAGTLIAHLEKRLRVAADEQTKLEKRIGELTA
;
A
#
# COMPACT_ATOMS: atom_id res chain seq x y z
N MET A 1 -24.13 1.00 18.15
CA MET A 1 -23.30 -0.18 17.83
C MET A 1 -22.30 0.22 16.74
N SER A 2 -21.34 1.09 17.07
CA SER A 2 -20.40 1.68 16.12
C SER A 2 -18.99 1.61 16.71
N SER A 3 -18.34 0.43 16.65
CA SER A 3 -16.98 0.27 17.19
C SER A 3 -16.13 -0.82 16.51
N ASN A 4 -16.63 -1.50 15.46
CA ASN A 4 -15.95 -2.68 14.91
C ASN A 4 -15.06 -2.40 13.69
N SER A 5 -15.17 -1.24 13.06
CA SER A 5 -14.36 -0.84 11.89
C SER A 5 -13.08 -0.08 12.26
N GLU A 6 -13.08 0.69 13.35
CA GLU A 6 -11.92 1.48 13.78
C GLU A 6 -10.76 0.60 14.25
N VAL A 7 -11.04 -0.45 15.02
CA VAL A 7 -10.01 -1.38 15.53
C VAL A 7 -9.37 -2.17 14.39
N LYS A 8 -10.15 -2.51 13.36
CA LYS A 8 -9.68 -3.29 12.20
C LYS A 8 -8.68 -2.50 11.34
N SER A 9 -8.93 -1.21 11.14
CA SER A 9 -8.05 -0.36 10.31
C SER A 9 -6.72 -0.05 10.99
N ILE A 10 -6.70 0.07 12.32
CA ILE A 10 -5.46 0.28 13.08
C ILE A 10 -4.57 -0.97 13.02
N GLY A 11 -5.17 -2.17 13.03
CA GLY A 11 -4.44 -3.45 12.92
C GLY A 11 -3.61 -3.57 11.64
N ILE A 12 -4.19 -3.23 10.48
CA ILE A 12 -3.51 -3.31 9.18
C ILE A 12 -2.24 -2.45 9.13
N ILE A 13 -2.32 -1.24 9.68
CA ILE A 13 -1.21 -0.27 9.68
C ILE A 13 -0.12 -0.71 10.66
N LYS A 14 -0.54 -1.21 11.83
CA LYS A 14 0.38 -1.71 12.86
C LYS A 14 1.17 -2.92 12.39
N ASP A 15 0.49 -3.90 11.80
CA ASP A 15 1.09 -5.18 11.42
C ASP A 15 2.19 -5.01 10.35
N LEU A 16 2.03 -4.09 9.40
CA LEU A 16 3.07 -3.80 8.41
C LEU A 16 4.21 -2.94 9.00
N ALA A 17 3.90 -2.03 9.91
CA ALA A 17 4.88 -1.11 10.51
C ALA A 17 5.80 -1.78 11.54
N GLU A 18 5.34 -2.85 12.20
CA GLU A 18 6.13 -3.61 13.18
C GLU A 18 7.13 -4.58 12.54
N LEU A 19 6.99 -4.87 11.24
CA LEU A 19 7.90 -5.75 10.52
C LEU A 19 9.23 -5.06 10.22
N PRO A 20 10.37 -5.75 10.42
CA PRO A 20 11.66 -5.28 9.90
C PRO A 20 11.57 -5.03 8.39
N LEU A 21 12.24 -4.00 7.88
CA LEU A 21 12.19 -3.66 6.45
C LEU A 21 12.61 -4.81 5.51
N GLY A 22 13.50 -5.69 5.99
CA GLY A 22 13.96 -6.89 5.28
C GLY A 22 13.04 -8.10 5.41
N ALA A 23 11.94 -8.02 6.18
CA ALA A 23 11.02 -9.13 6.37
C ALA A 23 10.37 -9.53 5.05
N ILE A 24 10.43 -10.82 4.73
CA ILE A 24 9.82 -11.41 3.54
C ILE A 24 8.35 -11.73 3.85
N ILE A 25 7.47 -11.24 3.01
CA ILE A 25 6.02 -11.37 3.14
C ILE A 25 5.50 -12.10 1.91
N SER A 26 4.88 -13.26 2.11
CA SER A 26 4.18 -14.00 1.05
C SER A 26 2.83 -13.36 0.72
N GLU A 27 2.25 -13.70 -0.44
CA GLU A 27 0.91 -13.24 -0.81
C GLU A 27 -0.15 -13.58 0.24
N ASP A 28 -0.08 -14.77 0.85
CA ASP A 28 -1.00 -15.20 1.90
C ASP A 28 -0.87 -14.35 3.16
N ALA A 29 0.35 -14.06 3.58
CA ALA A 29 0.60 -13.18 4.72
C ALA A 29 0.14 -11.75 4.41
N LEU A 30 0.40 -11.26 3.20
CA LEU A 30 -0.01 -9.92 2.77
C LEU A 30 -1.54 -9.78 2.70
N ALA A 31 -2.22 -10.82 2.22
CA ALA A 31 -3.68 -10.89 2.20
C ALA A 31 -4.26 -10.83 3.63
N LYS A 32 -3.65 -11.52 4.59
CA LYS A 32 -4.03 -11.46 6.01
C LYS A 32 -3.77 -10.07 6.61
N ILE A 33 -2.58 -9.50 6.38
CA ILE A 33 -2.22 -8.15 6.86
C ILE A 33 -3.23 -7.12 6.39
N PHE A 34 -3.66 -7.19 5.12
CA PHE A 34 -4.65 -6.25 4.57
C PHE A 34 -6.11 -6.63 4.85
N ASP A 35 -6.37 -7.75 5.52
CA ASP A 35 -7.73 -8.29 5.71
C ASP A 35 -8.48 -8.39 4.36
N ARG A 36 -7.81 -8.97 3.34
CA ARG A 36 -8.32 -9.15 1.98
C ARG A 36 -8.08 -10.57 1.48
N HIS A 37 -8.76 -10.92 0.40
CA HIS A 37 -8.52 -12.17 -0.30
C HIS A 37 -7.26 -12.08 -1.17
N GLN A 38 -6.53 -13.19 -1.35
CA GLN A 38 -5.36 -13.30 -2.24
C GLN A 38 -5.60 -12.70 -3.64
N VAL A 39 -6.76 -13.00 -4.24
CA VAL A 39 -7.17 -12.46 -5.55
C VAL A 39 -7.21 -10.92 -5.54
N SER A 40 -7.59 -10.28 -4.43
CA SER A 40 -7.55 -8.82 -4.30
C SER A 40 -6.12 -8.28 -4.31
N VAL A 41 -5.17 -9.01 -3.70
CA VAL A 41 -3.74 -8.67 -3.75
C VAL A 41 -3.22 -8.75 -5.18
N LYS A 42 -3.50 -9.84 -5.90
CA LYS A 42 -3.11 -9.97 -7.32
C LYS A 42 -3.64 -8.82 -8.17
N ARG A 43 -4.93 -8.51 -8.02
CA ARG A 43 -5.55 -7.40 -8.76
C ARG A 43 -4.99 -6.04 -8.37
N ALA A 44 -4.59 -5.84 -7.11
CA ALA A 44 -3.94 -4.60 -6.68
C ALA A 44 -2.56 -4.44 -7.33
N VAL A 45 -1.81 -5.53 -7.52
CA VAL A 45 -0.56 -5.52 -8.30
C VAL A 45 -0.83 -5.17 -9.76
N GLU A 46 -1.84 -5.78 -10.39
CA GLU A 46 -2.24 -5.48 -11.78
C GLU A 46 -2.62 -4.01 -11.98
N ARG A 47 -3.35 -3.43 -11.01
CA ARG A 47 -3.72 -2.00 -10.99
C ARG A 47 -2.57 -1.08 -10.58
N LYS A 48 -1.37 -1.61 -10.31
CA LYS A 48 -0.19 -0.87 -9.83
C LYS A 48 -0.43 -0.16 -8.50
N GLU A 49 -1.36 -0.67 -7.70
CA GLU A 49 -1.60 -0.21 -6.33
C GLU A 49 -0.54 -0.75 -5.37
N LEU A 50 -0.09 -1.98 -5.63
CA LEU A 50 1.02 -2.65 -4.97
C LEU A 50 2.20 -2.82 -5.95
N PRO A 51 3.45 -2.89 -5.45
CA PRO A 51 4.60 -3.17 -6.29
C PRO A 51 4.54 -4.61 -6.87
N PRO A 52 5.22 -4.87 -7.99
CA PRO A 52 5.35 -6.24 -8.50
C PRO A 52 6.07 -7.14 -7.50
N SER A 53 5.63 -8.40 -7.39
CA SER A 53 6.26 -9.43 -6.55
C SER A 53 7.49 -10.04 -7.21
N VAL A 54 8.38 -10.62 -6.40
CA VAL A 54 9.38 -11.61 -6.86
C VAL A 54 8.95 -13.02 -6.46
N ARG A 55 9.49 -14.05 -7.13
CA ARG A 55 9.19 -15.45 -6.79
C ARG A 55 10.22 -16.00 -5.81
N LEU A 56 9.76 -16.64 -4.73
CA LEU A 56 10.57 -17.39 -3.79
C LEU A 56 9.85 -18.70 -3.45
N PHE A 57 10.51 -19.84 -3.65
CA PHE A 57 9.92 -21.18 -3.48
C PHE A 57 8.59 -21.39 -4.25
N GLY A 58 8.45 -20.76 -5.42
CA GLY A 58 7.23 -20.83 -6.24
C GLY A 58 6.14 -19.82 -5.86
N GLU A 59 6.26 -19.17 -4.70
CA GLU A 59 5.30 -18.20 -4.21
C GLU A 59 5.70 -16.76 -4.54
N PRO A 60 4.74 -15.87 -4.82
CA PRO A 60 5.00 -14.44 -4.92
C PRO A 60 5.23 -13.85 -3.52
N VAL A 61 6.34 -13.11 -3.40
CA VAL A 61 6.78 -12.49 -2.16
C VAL A 61 7.21 -11.03 -2.37
N TRP A 62 7.19 -10.28 -1.28
CA TRP A 62 7.69 -8.92 -1.17
C TRP A 62 8.56 -8.78 0.07
N THR A 63 9.32 -7.69 0.16
CA THR A 63 9.83 -7.22 1.45
C THR A 63 8.95 -6.11 1.99
N ALA A 64 8.83 -6.01 3.33
CA ALA A 64 8.12 -4.91 3.99
C ALA A 64 8.63 -3.54 3.48
N GLY A 65 9.94 -3.38 3.35
CA GLY A 65 10.56 -2.16 2.85
C GLY A 65 10.16 -1.81 1.42
N THR A 66 9.99 -2.80 0.53
CA THR A 66 9.53 -2.54 -0.85
C THR A 66 8.09 -2.03 -0.87
N LEU A 67 7.22 -2.57 -0.02
CA LEU A 67 5.83 -2.13 0.11
C LEU A 67 5.77 -0.68 0.64
N ILE A 68 6.51 -0.38 1.70
CA ILE A 68 6.58 0.96 2.30
C ILE A 68 7.13 1.97 1.29
N ALA A 69 8.27 1.68 0.66
CA ALA A 69 8.89 2.58 -0.32
C ALA A 69 7.97 2.86 -1.52
N HIS A 70 7.18 1.86 -1.95
CA HIS A 70 6.20 2.04 -3.01
C HIS A 70 5.09 3.01 -2.59
N LEU A 71 4.54 2.85 -1.39
CA LEU A 71 3.51 3.74 -0.84
C LEU A 71 4.03 5.17 -0.69
N GLU A 72 5.21 5.34 -0.10
CA GLU A 72 5.82 6.67 0.04
C GLU A 72 6.03 7.37 -1.31
N LYS A 73 6.49 6.62 -2.33
CA LYS A 73 6.63 7.16 -3.67
C LYS A 73 5.30 7.64 -4.23
N ARG A 74 4.22 6.87 -4.05
CA ARG A 74 2.88 7.24 -4.53
C ARG A 74 2.34 8.47 -3.79
N LEU A 75 2.56 8.56 -2.48
CA LEU A 75 2.16 9.73 -1.69
C LEU A 75 2.88 11.00 -2.15
N ARG A 76 4.19 10.92 -2.44
CA ARG A 76 4.94 12.06 -3.01
C ARG A 76 4.36 12.52 -4.34
N VAL A 77 4.08 11.59 -5.26
CA VAL A 77 3.48 11.91 -6.56
C VAL A 77 2.12 12.58 -6.39
N ALA A 78 1.27 12.07 -5.49
CA ALA A 78 -0.04 12.68 -5.23
C ALA A 78 0.09 14.11 -4.66
N ALA A 79 1.04 14.35 -3.76
CA ALA A 79 1.31 15.69 -3.21
C ALA A 79 1.80 16.68 -4.29
N ASP A 80 2.67 16.21 -5.19
CA ASP A 80 3.15 17.02 -6.32
C ASP A 80 2.02 17.36 -7.29
N GLU A 81 1.11 16.41 -7.56
CA GLU A 81 -0.07 16.61 -8.40
C GLU A 81 -1.03 17.62 -7.79
N GLN A 82 -1.29 17.52 -6.48
CA GLN A 82 -2.11 18.49 -5.76
C GLN A 82 -1.52 19.90 -5.84
N THR A 83 -0.21 20.04 -5.58
CA THR A 83 0.47 21.35 -5.66
C THR A 83 0.36 21.96 -7.05
N LYS A 84 0.48 21.15 -8.11
CA LYS A 84 0.32 21.61 -9.50
C LYS A 84 -1.12 22.04 -9.81
N LEU A 85 -2.10 21.31 -9.28
CA LEU A 85 -3.52 21.66 -9.44
C LEU A 85 -3.84 22.99 -8.74
N GLU A 86 -3.37 23.19 -7.51
CA GLU A 86 -3.58 24.43 -6.76
C GLU A 86 -2.99 25.65 -7.49
N LYS A 87 -1.78 25.52 -8.06
CA LYS A 87 -1.18 26.57 -8.89
C LYS A 87 -2.03 26.91 -10.11
N ARG A 88 -2.50 25.90 -10.85
CA ARG A 88 -3.36 26.09 -12.04
C ARG A 88 -4.70 26.73 -11.69
N ILE A 89 -5.31 26.31 -10.58
CA ILE A 89 -6.56 26.91 -10.09
C ILE A 89 -6.32 28.39 -9.76
N GLY A 90 -5.25 28.70 -9.02
CA GLY A 90 -4.87 30.08 -8.70
C GLY A 90 -4.65 30.95 -9.94
N GLU A 91 -3.98 30.43 -10.97
CA GLU A 91 -3.77 31.12 -12.27
C GLU A 91 -5.07 31.35 -13.06
N LEU A 92 -6.07 30.48 -12.91
CA LEU A 92 -7.36 30.60 -13.61
C LEU A 92 -8.37 31.50 -12.88
N THR A 93 -8.20 31.71 -11.58
CA THR A 93 -9.09 32.54 -10.74
C THR A 93 -8.54 33.93 -10.43
N ALA A 94 -7.33 34.25 -10.88
CA ALA A 94 -6.68 35.56 -10.78
C ALA A 94 -6.87 36.37 -12.07
#